data_AF-N1R2V4-F1
#
_entry.id   AF-N1R2V4-F1
#
_cell.length_a   1.000
_cell.length_b   1.000
_cell.length_c   1.000
_cell.angle_alpha   90.00
_cell.angle_beta   90.00
_cell.angle_gamma   90.00
#
_symmetry.space_group_name_H-M   'P 1'
#
loop_
_entity.id
_entity.type
_entity.pdbx_description
1 polymer ?
#
loop_
_entity_poly.entity_id
_entity_poly.type
_entity_poly.pdbx_seq_one_letter_code
_entity_poly.pdbx_strand_id
1 'polypeptide(L)'
;MDEDLVVELVFAPPSSKEDVGTAWNGSVATRPVLARLHQAIVVVRVPMKLVPTLLMRPREVFMCGIAQYGNLWGTMVGYTITATISMVAIRRSDCVHENGQGARCDAPGTVLMLAFTVVQVVLSQFPGLEHITWLSVVAAVMSFAYSFIGLALSVTEWASHGLRPDGRIAGATAASSSKKTWDVLLALGNIAFAYTFAEVLIEIQDTLKSPPSEHKTMKKAAMYGIGATTIFYISVGCAGYAAFGSDAPGNILTAPGLGPFWLVDIANMCLILHLIGAYQVYAQPIFATAERWIVSRWPDTKFISSAYTVSIPLMQRGSVTVAPYKLVLRTVIVIATTVVAMMIPFFNAVLGLLGAFSFWPLTVYFPISMHIAQGKITKGTKWYLLQGLSMVCLMISVAVGIGSVSDIVDSLKVSTPFKTVS
;
A
#
# COMPACT_ATOMS: atom_id res chain seq x y z
N MET A 1 1.80 -25.34 -36.40
CA MET A 1 1.60 -23.87 -36.42
C MET A 1 1.09 -23.48 -35.05
N ASP A 2 1.82 -23.70 -33.96
CA ASP A 2 3.20 -23.27 -33.69
C ASP A 2 3.35 -21.77 -33.87
N GLU A 3 2.91 -21.03 -32.86
CA GLU A 3 3.58 -19.80 -32.43
C GLU A 3 3.98 -19.96 -30.97
N ASP A 4 5.27 -19.79 -30.72
CA ASP A 4 5.99 -20.12 -29.52
C ASP A 4 5.47 -19.42 -28.25
N LEU A 5 5.23 -20.24 -27.23
CA LEU A 5 4.87 -19.85 -25.87
C LEU A 5 6.13 -19.39 -25.11
N VAL A 6 6.63 -18.18 -25.40
CA VAL A 6 7.78 -17.63 -24.68
C VAL A 6 7.34 -16.94 -23.39
N VAL A 7 7.74 -17.50 -22.25
CA VAL A 7 7.72 -16.84 -20.93
C VAL A 7 8.90 -15.86 -20.90
N GLU A 8 8.64 -14.59 -21.16
CA GLU A 8 9.64 -13.53 -21.01
C GLU A 8 9.66 -13.04 -19.56
N LEU A 9 10.59 -13.57 -18.76
CA LEU A 9 11.18 -12.81 -17.65
C LEU A 9 12.00 -11.69 -18.30
N VAL A 10 11.42 -10.49 -18.41
CA VAL A 10 12.14 -9.34 -18.98
C VAL A 10 13.21 -8.91 -17.97
N PHE A 11 14.40 -9.52 -18.06
CA PHE A 11 15.63 -8.83 -17.71
C PHE A 11 15.88 -7.84 -18.85
N ALA A 12 15.77 -6.54 -18.60
CA ALA A 12 16.09 -5.54 -19.61
C ALA A 12 17.55 -5.72 -20.06
N PRO A 13 17.84 -6.03 -21.35
CA PRO A 13 19.19 -5.89 -21.86
C PRO A 13 19.46 -4.40 -22.15
N PRO A 14 20.73 -3.94 -22.10
CA PRO A 14 21.07 -2.57 -22.44
C PRO A 14 20.64 -2.27 -23.87
N SER A 15 20.03 -1.09 -24.06
CA SER A 15 19.68 -0.57 -25.38
C SER A 15 20.95 -0.28 -26.17
N SER A 16 20.92 -0.63 -27.46
CA SER A 16 21.93 -0.52 -28.52
C SER A 16 23.04 -1.58 -28.55
N LYS A 17 23.00 -2.39 -29.62
CA LYS A 17 24.13 -3.17 -30.13
C LYS A 17 25.00 -2.24 -31.00
N GLU A 18 25.81 -1.42 -30.36
CA GLU A 18 27.04 -0.87 -30.89
C GLU A 18 27.90 -0.65 -29.64
N ASP A 19 29.18 -1.05 -29.71
CA ASP A 19 30.11 -1.25 -28.60
C ASP A 19 30.10 -2.64 -27.92
N VAL A 20 30.12 -3.72 -28.72
CA VAL A 20 30.83 -4.95 -28.32
C VAL A 20 32.26 -4.83 -28.83
N GLY A 21 33.09 -4.15 -28.06
CA GLY A 21 34.49 -3.95 -28.39
C GLY A 21 35.26 -3.47 -27.18
N THR A 22 35.91 -4.42 -26.52
CA THR A 22 36.96 -4.24 -25.49
C THR A 22 36.52 -4.05 -24.04
N ALA A 23 37.31 -4.66 -23.17
CA ALA A 23 37.38 -4.53 -21.72
C ALA A 23 36.35 -5.30 -20.88
N TRP A 24 36.53 -6.62 -20.73
CA TRP A 24 36.27 -7.29 -19.44
C TRP A 24 37.26 -8.44 -19.23
N ASN A 25 38.43 -8.08 -18.69
CA ASN A 25 39.32 -8.96 -17.95
C ASN A 25 39.23 -8.49 -16.49
N GLY A 26 38.75 -9.32 -15.56
CA GLY A 26 38.77 -9.00 -14.13
C GLY A 26 37.50 -9.29 -13.34
N SER A 27 37.58 -10.30 -12.47
CA SER A 27 36.97 -10.43 -11.15
C SER A 27 35.91 -9.41 -10.72
N VAL A 28 34.71 -9.89 -10.37
CA VAL A 28 34.11 -9.84 -9.01
C VAL A 28 32.72 -10.48 -9.08
N ALA A 29 32.64 -11.72 -8.60
CA ALA A 29 31.38 -12.40 -8.31
C ALA A 29 30.80 -11.79 -7.03
N THR A 30 29.61 -11.17 -7.09
CA THR A 30 28.61 -11.00 -5.99
C THR A 30 27.45 -10.02 -6.29
N ARG A 31 27.30 -9.44 -7.48
CA ARG A 31 26.25 -8.42 -7.74
C ARG A 31 25.22 -8.69 -8.85
N PRO A 32 24.55 -9.87 -8.93
CA PRO A 32 23.30 -9.91 -9.70
C PRO A 32 22.08 -10.50 -8.99
N VAL A 33 22.15 -10.97 -7.74
CA VAL A 33 20.99 -11.66 -7.12
C VAL A 33 19.95 -10.67 -6.58
N LEU A 34 20.37 -9.58 -5.94
CA LEU A 34 19.45 -8.62 -5.31
C LEU A 34 18.72 -7.72 -6.33
N ALA A 35 19.41 -7.31 -7.40
CA ALA A 35 18.80 -6.51 -8.48
C ALA A 35 17.79 -7.32 -9.32
N ARG A 36 17.95 -8.64 -9.39
CA ARG A 36 17.02 -9.55 -10.08
C ARG A 36 15.79 -9.88 -9.25
N LEU A 37 15.87 -9.78 -7.92
CA LEU A 37 14.73 -9.90 -7.00
C LEU A 37 13.77 -8.70 -7.12
N HIS A 38 14.29 -7.49 -7.30
CA HIS A 38 13.47 -6.28 -7.50
C HIS A 38 12.70 -6.26 -8.84
N GLN A 39 13.14 -7.05 -9.83
CA GLN A 39 12.50 -7.14 -11.16
C GLN A 39 11.55 -8.34 -11.30
N ALA A 40 11.39 -9.18 -10.27
CA ALA A 40 10.67 -10.45 -10.36
C ALA A 40 9.14 -10.34 -10.21
N ILE A 41 8.56 -9.14 -10.14
CA ILE A 41 7.10 -8.97 -10.07
C ILE A 41 6.53 -9.04 -11.50
N VAL A 42 6.35 -10.27 -11.97
CA VAL A 42 5.81 -10.60 -13.29
C VAL A 42 4.31 -10.32 -13.33
N VAL A 43 3.90 -9.43 -14.23
CA VAL A 43 2.51 -9.36 -14.72
C VAL A 43 2.26 -10.61 -15.56
N VAL A 44 1.49 -11.54 -15.00
CA VAL A 44 1.08 -12.79 -15.62
C VAL A 44 0.04 -12.51 -16.70
N ARG A 45 0.23 -13.12 -17.88
CA ARG A 45 -0.76 -13.17 -18.98
C ARG A 45 -1.98 -13.94 -18.45
N VAL A 46 -3.21 -13.55 -18.81
CA VAL A 46 -4.50 -14.31 -18.79
C VAL A 46 -5.63 -13.61 -17.98
N PRO A 47 -6.90 -13.65 -18.42
CA PRO A 47 -8.04 -13.06 -17.72
C PRO A 47 -8.31 -13.78 -16.39
N MET A 48 -8.22 -13.07 -15.27
CA MET A 48 -7.93 -13.66 -13.96
C MET A 48 -9.17 -13.98 -13.09
N LYS A 49 -10.40 -13.77 -13.58
CA LYS A 49 -11.62 -14.12 -12.81
C LYS A 49 -11.95 -15.62 -12.78
N LEU A 50 -11.42 -16.41 -13.72
CA LEU A 50 -11.70 -17.86 -13.81
C LEU A 50 -10.48 -18.75 -13.52
N VAL A 51 -9.27 -18.19 -13.55
CA VAL A 51 -8.00 -18.94 -13.57
C VAL A 51 -7.61 -19.54 -12.21
N PRO A 52 -7.74 -18.83 -11.07
CA PRO A 52 -7.49 -19.45 -9.77
C PRO A 52 -8.40 -20.67 -9.58
N THR A 53 -9.67 -20.57 -9.98
CA THR A 53 -10.66 -21.64 -9.87
C THR A 53 -10.40 -22.84 -10.80
N LEU A 54 -9.73 -22.62 -11.94
CA LEU A 54 -9.41 -23.67 -12.92
C LEU A 54 -8.06 -24.36 -12.70
N LEU A 55 -7.08 -23.64 -12.14
CA LEU A 55 -5.71 -24.16 -11.96
C LEU A 55 -5.38 -24.52 -10.51
N MET A 56 -6.03 -23.89 -9.54
CA MET A 56 -5.77 -24.11 -8.12
C MET A 56 -6.85 -24.96 -7.46
N ARG A 57 -6.48 -25.55 -6.33
CA ARG A 57 -7.45 -26.31 -5.53
C ARG A 57 -8.44 -25.35 -4.88
N PRO A 58 -9.70 -25.77 -4.59
CA PRO A 58 -10.69 -24.92 -3.94
C PRO A 58 -10.21 -24.28 -2.62
N ARG A 59 -9.38 -25.01 -1.86
CA ARG A 59 -8.76 -24.49 -0.62
C ARG A 59 -7.78 -23.35 -0.87
N GLU A 60 -7.00 -23.41 -1.93
CA GLU A 60 -6.01 -22.39 -2.30
C GLU A 60 -6.70 -21.10 -2.75
N VAL A 61 -7.78 -21.23 -3.53
CA VAL A 61 -8.64 -20.10 -3.94
C VAL A 61 -9.25 -19.41 -2.72
N PHE A 62 -9.74 -20.19 -1.75
CA PHE A 62 -10.30 -19.64 -0.51
C PHE A 62 -9.24 -18.89 0.33
N MET A 63 -8.05 -19.46 0.49
CA MET A 63 -6.94 -18.80 1.19
C MET A 63 -6.48 -17.53 0.47
N CYS A 64 -6.45 -17.53 -0.87
CA CYS A 64 -6.16 -16.34 -1.67
C CYS A 64 -7.18 -15.24 -1.41
N GLY A 65 -8.47 -15.58 -1.39
CA GLY A 65 -9.53 -14.65 -1.04
C GLY A 65 -9.34 -14.04 0.35
N ILE A 66 -9.06 -14.86 1.37
CA ILE A 66 -8.80 -14.36 2.74
C ILE A 66 -7.62 -13.38 2.74
N ALA A 67 -6.50 -13.74 2.12
CA ALA A 67 -5.33 -12.89 2.06
C ALA A 67 -5.62 -11.58 1.31
N GLN A 68 -6.31 -11.64 0.18
CA GLN A 68 -6.64 -10.46 -0.62
C GLN A 68 -7.58 -9.52 0.12
N TYR A 69 -8.74 -10.00 0.58
CA TYR A 69 -9.71 -9.15 1.28
C TYR A 69 -9.21 -8.67 2.65
N GLY A 70 -8.42 -9.49 3.35
CA GLY A 70 -7.76 -9.10 4.58
C GLY A 70 -6.80 -7.92 4.38
N ASN A 71 -6.00 -7.95 3.32
CA ASN A 71 -5.10 -6.85 2.98
C ASN A 71 -5.85 -5.62 2.47
N LEU A 72 -6.88 -5.77 1.62
CA LEU A 72 -7.68 -4.64 1.18
C LEU A 72 -8.28 -3.87 2.37
N TRP A 73 -8.86 -4.59 3.34
CA TRP A 73 -9.42 -4.00 4.55
C TRP A 73 -8.34 -3.43 5.48
N GLY A 74 -7.22 -4.14 5.60
CA GLY A 74 -6.08 -3.69 6.39
C GLY A 74 -5.45 -2.40 5.86
N THR A 75 -5.35 -2.24 4.53
CA THR A 75 -4.90 -1.00 3.89
C THR A 75 -5.85 0.17 4.21
N MET A 76 -7.16 -0.06 4.27
CA MET A 76 -8.12 0.96 4.74
C MET A 76 -7.87 1.38 6.20
N VAL A 77 -7.48 0.44 7.07
CA VAL A 77 -7.05 0.76 8.46
C VAL A 77 -5.79 1.63 8.42
N GLY A 78 -4.78 1.24 7.65
CA GLY A 78 -3.54 2.00 7.48
C GLY A 78 -3.78 3.43 6.99
N TYR A 79 -4.65 3.62 6.00
CA TYR A 79 -5.03 4.94 5.49
C TYR A 79 -5.74 5.80 6.54
N THR A 80 -6.61 5.19 7.35
CA THR A 80 -7.29 5.89 8.45
C THR A 80 -6.28 6.40 9.50
N ILE A 81 -5.30 5.57 9.85
CA ILE A 81 -4.22 5.95 10.78
C ILE A 81 -3.36 7.07 10.17
N THR A 82 -2.93 6.90 8.92
CA THR A 82 -2.03 7.85 8.24
C THR A 82 -2.67 9.22 8.06
N ALA A 83 -3.92 9.26 7.61
CA ALA A 83 -4.66 10.52 7.46
C ALA A 83 -4.81 11.23 8.81
N THR A 84 -5.03 10.47 9.89
CA THR A 84 -5.11 11.04 11.25
C THR A 84 -3.78 11.64 11.69
N ILE A 85 -2.66 10.94 11.46
CA ILE A 85 -1.31 11.46 11.77
C ILE A 85 -1.05 12.77 11.04
N SER A 86 -1.40 12.86 9.75
CA SER A 86 -1.24 14.08 8.97
C SER A 86 -2.14 15.23 9.44
N MET A 87 -3.40 14.95 9.82
CA MET A 87 -4.27 15.99 10.38
C MET A 87 -3.78 16.49 11.74
N VAL A 88 -3.26 15.59 12.57
CA VAL A 88 -2.63 15.93 13.86
C VAL A 88 -1.38 16.79 13.63
N ALA A 89 -0.56 16.44 12.64
CA ALA A 89 0.64 17.20 12.29
C ALA A 89 0.30 18.66 11.91
N ILE A 90 -0.71 18.86 11.04
CA ILE A 90 -1.18 20.20 10.67
C ILE A 90 -1.66 20.97 11.89
N ARG A 91 -2.54 20.38 12.72
CA ARG A 91 -3.07 21.04 13.92
C ARG A 91 -1.98 21.44 14.91
N ARG A 92 -0.95 20.60 15.05
CA ARG A 92 0.18 20.89 15.93
C ARG A 92 1.08 21.97 15.34
N SER A 93 1.33 21.94 14.04
CA SER A 93 2.07 22.97 13.29
C SER A 93 1.42 24.34 13.47
N ASP A 94 0.12 24.45 13.18
CA ASP A 94 -0.67 25.68 13.33
C ASP A 94 -0.61 26.22 14.77
N CYS A 95 -0.83 25.35 15.76
CA CYS A 95 -0.82 25.74 17.17
C CYS A 95 0.54 26.26 17.64
N VAL A 96 1.63 25.59 17.24
CA VAL A 96 3.00 26.02 17.59
C VAL A 96 3.35 27.32 16.89
N HIS A 97 2.87 27.53 15.66
CA HIS A 97 3.08 28.77 14.93
C HIS A 97 2.36 29.95 15.60
N GLU A 98 1.09 29.77 16.00
CA GLU A 98 0.29 30.81 16.64
C GLU A 98 0.75 31.13 18.08
N ASN A 99 1.09 30.10 18.87
CA ASN A 99 1.32 30.24 20.31
C ASN A 99 2.79 30.13 20.74
N GLY A 100 3.70 29.89 19.80
CA GLY A 100 5.13 29.75 20.03
C GLY A 100 5.59 28.34 20.40
N GLN A 101 6.91 28.11 20.33
CA GLN A 101 7.56 26.78 20.46
C GLN A 101 7.36 26.10 21.83
N GLY A 102 6.96 26.83 22.87
CA GLY A 102 6.71 26.31 24.22
C GLY A 102 5.25 25.97 24.52
N ALA A 103 4.33 26.16 23.57
CA ALA A 103 2.90 25.93 23.79
C ALA A 103 2.55 24.44 23.90
N ARG A 104 1.64 24.13 24.82
CA ARG A 104 1.08 22.77 24.94
C ARG A 104 0.01 22.56 23.86
N CYS A 105 0.42 22.04 22.72
CA CYS A 105 -0.44 21.80 21.56
C CYS A 105 -0.97 20.36 21.55
N ASP A 106 -1.99 20.11 22.36
CA ASP A 106 -2.70 18.83 22.38
C ASP A 106 -3.70 18.78 21.20
N ALA A 107 -3.45 17.90 20.23
CA ALA A 107 -4.37 17.68 19.10
C ALA A 107 -5.24 16.43 19.36
N PRO A 108 -6.59 16.54 19.37
CA PRO A 108 -7.45 15.40 19.68
C PRO A 108 -7.51 14.43 18.49
N GLY A 109 -6.54 13.51 18.40
CA GLY A 109 -6.43 12.54 17.31
C GLY A 109 -7.71 11.73 17.09
N THR A 110 -8.45 11.40 18.15
CA THR A 110 -9.68 10.61 18.05
C THR A 110 -10.76 11.38 17.29
N VAL A 111 -10.87 12.69 17.54
CA VAL A 111 -11.83 13.57 16.85
C VAL A 111 -11.46 13.72 15.37
N LEU A 112 -10.18 13.90 15.08
CA LEU A 112 -9.70 14.00 13.70
C LEU A 112 -9.90 12.69 12.93
N MET A 113 -9.64 11.56 13.56
CA MET A 113 -9.92 10.25 12.97
C MET A 113 -11.41 10.07 12.65
N LEU A 114 -12.30 10.43 13.59
CA LEU A 114 -13.75 10.41 13.36
C LEU A 114 -14.17 11.35 12.22
N ALA A 115 -13.54 12.52 12.09
CA ALA A 115 -13.81 13.42 10.98
C ALA A 115 -13.46 12.78 9.62
N PHE A 116 -12.32 12.11 9.52
CA PHE A 116 -11.97 11.33 8.32
C PHE A 116 -12.97 10.20 8.08
N THR A 117 -13.39 9.48 9.12
CA THR A 117 -14.41 8.43 9.03
C THR A 117 -15.73 8.96 8.47
N VAL A 118 -16.20 10.13 8.92
CA VAL A 118 -17.43 10.75 8.40
C VAL A 118 -17.30 11.03 6.90
N VAL A 119 -16.17 11.59 6.46
CA VAL A 119 -15.90 11.80 5.03
C VAL A 119 -15.93 10.48 4.27
N GLN A 120 -15.30 9.43 4.80
CA GLN A 120 -15.30 8.11 4.15
C GLN A 120 -16.68 7.47 4.10
N VAL A 121 -17.50 7.59 5.15
CA VAL A 121 -18.88 7.09 5.13
C VAL A 121 -19.68 7.75 4.02
N VAL A 122 -19.59 9.08 3.87
CA VAL A 122 -20.29 9.83 2.81
C VAL A 122 -19.82 9.37 1.42
N LEU A 123 -18.51 9.33 1.19
CA LEU A 123 -17.94 8.93 -0.11
C LEU A 123 -18.19 7.45 -0.42
N SER A 124 -18.23 6.59 0.58
CA SER A 124 -18.53 5.17 0.40
C SER A 124 -19.97 4.92 -0.01
N GLN A 125 -20.89 5.89 0.05
CA GLN A 125 -22.24 5.71 -0.48
C GLN A 125 -22.31 5.76 -2.01
N PHE A 126 -21.27 6.24 -2.69
CA PHE A 126 -21.26 6.26 -4.15
C PHE A 126 -21.16 4.83 -4.72
N PRO A 127 -21.96 4.49 -5.75
CA PRO A 127 -22.16 3.10 -6.19
C PRO A 127 -20.94 2.44 -6.83
N GLY A 128 -19.93 3.19 -7.28
CA GLY A 128 -18.69 2.63 -7.83
C GLY A 128 -17.65 3.69 -8.25
N LEU A 129 -16.44 3.24 -8.60
CA LEU A 129 -15.30 4.09 -8.97
C LEU A 129 -15.57 4.99 -10.17
N GLU A 130 -16.41 4.57 -11.12
CA GLU A 130 -16.75 5.34 -12.32
C GLU A 130 -17.43 6.68 -11.97
N HIS A 131 -18.28 6.69 -10.94
CA HIS A 131 -18.94 7.90 -10.45
C HIS A 131 -18.02 8.82 -9.65
N ILE A 132 -16.86 8.31 -9.22
CA ILE A 132 -15.83 9.06 -8.50
C ILE A 132 -14.51 9.12 -9.27
N THR A 133 -14.53 8.96 -10.60
CA THR A 133 -13.31 8.96 -11.43
C THR A 133 -12.49 10.24 -11.25
N TRP A 134 -13.17 11.38 -11.05
CA TRP A 134 -12.52 12.66 -10.74
C TRP A 134 -11.73 12.62 -9.41
N LEU A 135 -12.24 11.89 -8.42
CA LEU A 135 -11.59 11.72 -7.12
C LEU A 135 -10.29 10.92 -7.27
N SER A 136 -10.28 9.90 -8.14
CA SER A 136 -9.06 9.13 -8.45
C SER A 136 -7.98 10.00 -9.13
N VAL A 137 -8.38 10.90 -10.04
CA VAL A 137 -7.44 11.84 -10.68
C VAL A 137 -6.86 12.81 -9.64
N VAL A 138 -7.72 13.40 -8.80
CA VAL A 138 -7.27 14.28 -7.71
C VAL A 138 -6.33 13.53 -6.77
N ALA A 139 -6.67 12.31 -6.36
CA ALA A 139 -5.82 11.51 -5.48
C ALA A 139 -4.45 11.20 -6.11
N ALA A 140 -4.39 10.93 -7.41
CA ALA A 140 -3.12 10.71 -8.11
C ALA A 140 -2.26 11.98 -8.13
N VAL A 141 -2.84 13.15 -8.47
CA VAL A 141 -2.13 14.43 -8.46
C VAL A 141 -1.61 14.77 -7.07
N MET A 142 -2.43 14.59 -6.04
CA MET A 142 -2.04 14.83 -4.65
C MET A 142 -0.93 13.88 -4.19
N SER A 143 -0.91 12.64 -4.69
CA SER A 143 0.16 11.67 -4.42
C SER A 143 1.52 12.17 -4.88
N PHE A 144 1.59 12.65 -6.12
CA PHE A 144 2.80 13.28 -6.65
C PHE A 144 3.16 14.53 -5.86
N ALA A 145 2.19 15.40 -5.57
CA ALA A 145 2.43 16.66 -4.87
C ALA A 145 3.12 16.45 -3.51
N TYR A 146 2.55 15.63 -2.61
CA TYR A 146 3.18 15.42 -1.29
C TYR A 146 4.54 14.70 -1.42
N SER A 147 4.70 13.79 -2.39
CA SER A 147 5.94 13.03 -2.57
C SER A 147 7.08 13.93 -3.07
N PHE A 148 6.80 14.83 -4.02
CA PHE A 148 7.76 15.81 -4.51
C PHE A 148 8.12 16.84 -3.44
N ILE A 149 7.13 17.34 -2.68
CA ILE A 149 7.39 18.29 -1.59
C ILE A 149 8.24 17.61 -0.51
N GLY A 150 7.87 16.40 -0.06
CA GLY A 150 8.63 15.66 0.94
C GLY A 150 10.06 15.36 0.51
N LEU A 151 10.26 14.98 -0.76
CA LEU A 151 11.60 14.78 -1.32
C LEU A 151 12.40 16.10 -1.35
N ALA A 152 11.80 17.18 -1.86
CA ALA A 152 12.46 18.46 -1.96
C ALA A 152 12.88 18.98 -0.58
N LEU A 153 11.97 18.91 0.40
CA LEU A 153 12.23 19.29 1.79
C LEU A 153 13.35 18.46 2.42
N SER A 154 13.35 17.14 2.19
CA SER A 154 14.42 16.25 2.68
C SER A 154 15.77 16.59 2.06
N VAL A 155 15.80 16.88 0.75
CA VAL A 155 17.04 17.27 0.05
C VAL A 155 17.54 18.64 0.52
N THR A 156 16.65 19.62 0.71
CA THR A 156 17.04 20.93 1.24
C THR A 156 17.56 20.84 2.67
N GLU A 157 16.95 20.00 3.50
CA GLU A 157 17.43 19.77 4.87
C GLU A 157 18.82 19.13 4.85
N TRP A 158 19.00 18.07 4.06
CA TRP A 158 20.31 17.44 3.87
C TRP A 158 21.38 18.42 3.33
N ALA A 159 20.99 19.32 2.42
CA ALA A 159 21.86 20.36 1.89
C ALA A 159 22.23 21.40 2.96
N SER A 160 21.33 21.71 3.90
CA SER A 160 21.59 22.63 5.00
C SER A 160 22.72 22.14 5.93
N HIS A 161 22.89 20.81 6.03
CA HIS A 161 23.98 20.17 6.78
C HIS A 161 25.28 20.00 5.95
N GLY A 162 25.36 20.63 4.78
CA GLY A 162 26.53 20.56 3.90
C GLY A 162 26.64 19.23 3.14
N LEU A 163 25.51 18.57 2.86
CA LEU A 163 25.43 17.27 2.16
C LEU A 163 26.18 16.13 2.85
N ARG A 164 26.42 16.26 4.16
CA ARG A 164 26.94 15.17 4.99
C ARG A 164 25.78 14.35 5.51
N PRO A 165 25.79 13.02 5.35
CA PRO A 165 24.75 12.18 5.91
C PRO A 165 24.90 12.13 7.44
N ASP A 166 23.84 12.49 8.17
CA ASP A 166 23.81 12.41 9.64
C ASP A 166 23.58 10.97 10.16
N GLY A 167 23.26 10.05 9.25
CA GLY A 167 22.97 8.65 9.56
C GLY A 167 24.21 7.81 9.86
N ARG A 168 24.07 6.89 10.84
CA ARG A 168 25.09 5.87 11.15
C ARG A 168 24.89 4.64 10.27
N ILE A 169 25.98 3.99 9.83
CA ILE A 169 25.89 2.71 9.09
C ILE A 169 25.21 1.63 9.94
N ALA A 170 25.44 1.66 11.26
CA ALA A 170 24.81 0.75 12.20
C ALA A 170 23.30 1.00 12.38
N GLY A 171 22.74 2.09 11.82
CA GLY A 171 21.36 2.50 12.02
C GLY A 171 21.07 3.04 13.42
N ALA A 172 19.78 3.22 13.72
CA ALA A 172 19.30 3.74 15.00
C ALA A 172 19.72 2.87 16.20
N THR A 173 19.84 3.51 17.36
CA THR A 173 20.03 2.82 18.64
C THR A 173 18.70 2.25 19.13
N ALA A 174 18.73 1.04 19.68
CA ALA A 174 17.55 0.40 20.29
C ALA A 174 17.89 -0.04 21.71
N ALA A 175 16.86 -0.21 22.54
CA ALA A 175 17.00 -0.61 23.94
C ALA A 175 17.70 -1.96 24.14
N SER A 176 17.66 -2.83 23.14
CA SER A 176 18.31 -4.14 23.14
C SER A 176 18.61 -4.62 21.72
N SER A 177 19.51 -5.59 21.59
CA SER A 177 19.81 -6.23 20.29
C SER A 177 18.59 -6.92 19.69
N SER A 178 17.74 -7.53 20.51
CA SER A 178 16.51 -8.18 20.03
C SER A 178 15.51 -7.17 19.49
N LYS A 179 15.28 -6.05 20.19
CA LYS A 179 14.42 -4.97 19.68
C LYS A 179 14.95 -4.42 18.37
N LYS A 180 16.27 -4.20 18.26
CA LYS A 180 16.90 -3.77 17.01
C LYS A 180 16.61 -4.74 15.84
N THR A 181 16.69 -6.05 16.09
CA THR A 181 16.35 -7.06 15.07
C THR A 181 14.88 -6.99 14.67
N TRP A 182 13.96 -6.81 15.62
CA TRP A 182 12.54 -6.66 15.33
C TRP A 182 12.24 -5.38 14.55
N ASP A 183 12.88 -4.26 14.89
CA ASP A 183 12.71 -2.99 14.16
C ASP A 183 13.22 -3.10 12.71
N VAL A 184 14.32 -3.83 12.47
CA VAL A 184 14.82 -4.11 11.11
C VAL A 184 13.85 -4.99 10.32
N LEU A 185 13.33 -6.05 10.93
CA LEU A 185 12.32 -6.90 10.30
C LEU A 185 11.04 -6.13 10.02
N LEU A 186 10.61 -5.27 10.94
CA LEU A 186 9.47 -4.39 10.76
C LEU A 186 9.67 -3.45 9.54
N ALA A 187 10.85 -2.85 9.41
CA ALA A 187 11.20 -2.02 8.26
C ALA A 187 11.14 -2.80 6.94
N LEU A 188 11.57 -4.07 6.91
CA LEU A 188 11.40 -4.94 5.73
C LEU A 188 9.92 -5.17 5.39
N GLY A 189 9.06 -5.28 6.40
CA GLY A 189 7.61 -5.34 6.22
C GLY A 189 7.04 -4.07 5.59
N ASN A 190 7.46 -2.91 6.07
CA ASN A 190 7.05 -1.62 5.51
C ASN A 190 7.47 -1.50 4.03
N ILE A 191 8.69 -1.94 3.70
CA ILE A 191 9.16 -1.99 2.31
C ILE A 191 8.31 -2.96 1.50
N ALA A 192 8.03 -4.16 2.01
CA ALA A 192 7.21 -5.15 1.31
C ALA A 192 5.81 -4.60 1.00
N PHE A 193 5.17 -3.94 1.98
CA PHE A 193 3.88 -3.27 1.81
C PHE A 193 3.93 -2.13 0.78
N ALA A 194 5.02 -1.35 0.76
CA ALA A 194 5.15 -0.25 -0.21
C ALA A 194 5.06 -0.74 -1.68
N TYR A 195 5.43 -1.99 -1.95
CA TYR A 195 5.36 -2.59 -3.30
C TYR A 195 4.12 -3.47 -3.54
N THR A 196 3.16 -3.55 -2.61
CA THR A 196 1.99 -4.43 -2.77
C THR A 196 0.85 -3.76 -3.55
N PHE A 197 1.01 -3.66 -4.87
CA PHE A 197 -0.08 -3.28 -5.78
C PHE A 197 -0.85 -4.49 -6.33
N ALA A 198 -0.34 -5.71 -6.12
CA ALA A 198 -0.92 -6.96 -6.61
C ALA A 198 -2.38 -7.17 -6.13
N GLU A 199 -2.73 -6.59 -4.98
CA GLU A 199 -4.04 -6.67 -4.33
C GLU A 199 -5.17 -6.04 -5.16
N VAL A 200 -4.85 -4.93 -5.83
CA VAL A 200 -5.78 -4.14 -6.66
C VAL A 200 -5.53 -4.34 -8.16
N LEU A 201 -4.41 -4.94 -8.54
CA LEU A 201 -4.01 -5.18 -9.92
C LEU A 201 -5.12 -5.88 -10.75
N ILE A 202 -5.71 -6.92 -10.19
CA ILE A 202 -6.73 -7.72 -10.88
C ILE A 202 -8.01 -6.91 -11.07
N GLU A 203 -8.42 -6.18 -10.04
CA GLU A 203 -9.61 -5.32 -10.08
C GLU A 203 -9.43 -4.18 -11.10
N ILE A 204 -8.25 -3.56 -11.17
CA ILE A 204 -7.93 -2.54 -12.17
C ILE A 204 -7.95 -3.17 -13.57
N GLN A 205 -7.27 -4.30 -13.76
CA GLN A 205 -7.17 -4.94 -15.06
C GLN A 205 -8.53 -5.35 -15.63
N ASP A 206 -9.48 -5.75 -14.78
CA ASP A 206 -10.83 -6.13 -15.19
C ASP A 206 -11.67 -4.94 -15.70
N THR A 207 -11.30 -3.71 -15.35
CA THR A 207 -11.96 -2.48 -15.84
C THR A 207 -11.39 -1.94 -17.16
N LEU A 208 -10.24 -2.48 -17.61
CA LEU A 208 -9.59 -1.99 -18.83
C LEU A 208 -10.39 -2.40 -20.07
N LYS A 209 -10.58 -1.45 -20.99
CA LYS A 209 -11.23 -1.70 -22.28
C LYS A 209 -10.21 -2.25 -23.28
N SER A 210 -10.62 -3.28 -24.02
CA SER A 210 -9.92 -3.76 -25.22
C SER A 210 -10.46 -3.08 -26.48
N PRO A 211 -9.65 -2.86 -27.55
CA PRO A 211 -8.22 -3.18 -27.71
C PRO A 211 -7.25 -2.06 -27.25
N PRO A 212 -5.96 -2.37 -26.96
CA PRO A 212 -5.31 -3.69 -26.95
C PRO A 212 -5.72 -4.50 -25.70
N SER A 213 -5.39 -5.79 -25.68
CA SER A 213 -5.78 -6.68 -24.56
C SER A 213 -5.33 -6.14 -23.20
N GLU A 214 -6.18 -6.32 -22.19
CA GLU A 214 -6.09 -5.69 -20.88
C GLU A 214 -4.72 -5.94 -20.23
N HIS A 215 -4.19 -7.17 -20.38
CA HIS A 215 -2.87 -7.54 -19.86
C HIS A 215 -1.70 -6.79 -20.52
N LYS A 216 -1.78 -6.43 -21.80
CA LYS A 216 -0.72 -5.65 -22.48
C LYS A 216 -0.66 -4.24 -21.92
N THR A 217 -1.84 -3.62 -21.80
CA THR A 217 -2.00 -2.31 -21.18
C THR A 217 -1.53 -2.34 -19.73
N MET A 218 -1.98 -3.34 -18.96
CA MET A 218 -1.63 -3.48 -17.55
C MET A 218 -0.14 -3.79 -17.34
N LYS A 219 0.50 -4.59 -18.20
CA LYS A 219 1.95 -4.84 -18.14
C LYS A 219 2.75 -3.54 -18.30
N LYS A 220 2.38 -2.71 -19.28
CA LYS A 220 3.02 -1.41 -19.50
C LYS A 220 2.76 -0.46 -18.34
N ALA A 221 1.52 -0.38 -17.85
CA ALA A 221 1.16 0.44 -16.71
C ALA A 221 1.90 0.02 -15.43
N ALA A 222 1.97 -1.29 -15.13
CA ALA A 222 2.70 -1.82 -13.98
C ALA A 222 4.20 -1.54 -14.08
N MET A 223 4.80 -1.71 -15.26
CA MET A 223 6.23 -1.43 -15.45
C MET A 223 6.57 0.03 -15.15
N TYR A 224 5.80 0.98 -15.68
CA TYR A 224 6.02 2.40 -15.39
C TYR A 224 5.68 2.75 -13.94
N GLY A 225 4.59 2.20 -13.42
CA GLY A 225 4.15 2.42 -12.04
C GLY A 225 5.22 1.99 -11.04
N ILE A 226 5.65 0.73 -11.11
CA ILE A 226 6.69 0.17 -10.22
C ILE A 226 8.02 0.93 -10.40
N GLY A 227 8.40 1.24 -11.64
CA GLY A 227 9.63 1.99 -11.92
C GLY A 227 9.61 3.37 -11.26
N ALA A 228 8.53 4.12 -11.46
CA ALA A 228 8.37 5.43 -10.86
C ALA A 228 8.33 5.37 -9.32
N THR A 229 7.53 4.47 -8.73
CA THR A 229 7.46 4.32 -7.26
C THR A 229 8.80 3.90 -6.68
N THR A 230 9.56 3.02 -7.34
CA THR A 230 10.90 2.61 -6.88
C THR A 230 11.85 3.80 -6.79
N ILE A 231 11.86 4.64 -7.83
CA ILE A 231 12.68 5.86 -7.87
C ILE A 231 12.29 6.77 -6.72
N PHE A 232 11.00 7.07 -6.55
CA PHE A 232 10.54 7.95 -5.48
C PHE A 232 10.84 7.40 -4.08
N TYR A 233 10.55 6.12 -3.81
CA TYR A 233 10.75 5.53 -2.50
C TYR A 233 12.23 5.48 -2.11
N ILE A 234 13.11 5.11 -3.05
CA ILE A 234 14.56 5.13 -2.78
C ILE A 234 15.04 6.58 -2.59
N SER A 235 14.60 7.51 -3.43
CA SER A 235 15.00 8.92 -3.30
C SER A 235 14.56 9.53 -1.97
N VAL A 236 13.30 9.36 -1.58
CA VAL A 236 12.76 9.88 -0.31
C VAL A 236 13.41 9.18 0.88
N GLY A 237 13.57 7.86 0.84
CA GLY A 237 14.21 7.09 1.91
C GLY A 237 15.67 7.49 2.11
N CYS A 238 16.44 7.60 1.03
CA CYS A 238 17.85 8.00 1.09
C CYS A 238 18.00 9.47 1.50
N ALA A 239 17.25 10.40 0.90
CA ALA A 239 17.34 11.83 1.25
C ALA A 239 16.86 12.08 2.68
N GLY A 240 15.76 11.46 3.09
CA GLY A 240 15.24 11.56 4.46
C GLY A 240 16.22 10.99 5.49
N TYR A 241 16.82 9.82 5.23
CA TYR A 241 17.85 9.27 6.12
C TYR A 241 19.14 10.11 6.12
N ALA A 242 19.51 10.71 4.98
CA ALA A 242 20.66 11.60 4.93
C ALA A 242 20.42 12.91 5.71
N ALA A 243 19.19 13.42 5.71
CA ALA A 243 18.78 14.64 6.40
C ALA A 243 18.61 14.45 7.92
N PHE A 244 17.95 13.36 8.35
CA PHE A 244 17.56 13.17 9.76
C PHE A 244 18.32 12.04 10.46
N GLY A 245 19.13 11.29 9.72
CA GLY A 245 19.96 10.22 10.26
C GLY A 245 19.18 9.18 11.05
N SER A 246 19.72 8.82 12.21
CA SER A 246 19.12 7.81 13.10
C SER A 246 17.81 8.25 13.77
N ASP A 247 17.48 9.54 13.70
CA ASP A 247 16.26 10.12 14.28
C ASP A 247 15.15 10.32 13.24
N ALA A 248 15.34 9.81 12.01
CA ALA A 248 14.34 9.87 10.95
C ALA A 248 13.01 9.22 11.40
N PRO A 249 11.88 9.96 11.34
CA PRO A 249 10.59 9.40 11.73
C PRO A 249 10.06 8.42 10.68
N GLY A 250 9.10 7.57 11.08
CA GLY A 250 8.40 6.66 10.17
C GLY A 250 7.60 7.38 9.07
N ASN A 251 7.12 8.59 9.35
CA ASN A 251 6.56 9.50 8.36
C ASN A 251 7.45 10.74 8.25
N ILE A 252 8.14 10.89 7.12
CA ILE A 252 9.09 12.01 6.93
C ILE A 252 8.41 13.38 7.07
N LEU A 253 7.12 13.51 6.70
CA LEU A 253 6.37 14.76 6.80
C LEU A 253 6.04 15.17 8.24
N THR A 254 6.38 14.34 9.22
CA THR A 254 6.29 14.67 10.65
C THR A 254 7.67 14.89 11.27
N ALA A 255 8.72 14.99 10.46
CA ALA A 255 10.08 15.21 10.96
C ALA A 255 10.19 16.60 11.62
N PRO A 256 10.74 16.69 12.84
CA PRO A 256 11.03 17.96 13.47
C PRO A 256 11.98 18.79 12.60
N GLY A 257 11.72 20.09 12.47
CA GLY A 257 12.59 21.00 11.72
C GLY A 257 12.51 20.87 10.20
N LEU A 258 11.62 20.03 9.64
CA LEU A 258 11.48 19.86 8.20
C LEU A 258 10.95 21.15 7.53
N GLY A 259 11.82 21.99 7.01
CA GLY A 259 11.45 23.15 6.19
C GLY A 259 10.41 24.11 6.80
N PRO A 260 9.81 24.99 5.98
CA PRO A 260 8.83 25.95 6.47
C PRO A 260 7.47 25.30 6.71
N PHE A 261 6.84 25.65 7.85
CA PHE A 261 5.61 25.01 8.35
C PHE A 261 4.48 24.94 7.30
N TRP A 262 4.19 26.06 6.60
CA TRP A 262 3.12 26.12 5.61
C TRP A 262 3.30 25.11 4.47
N LEU A 263 4.54 24.80 4.09
CA LEU A 263 4.83 23.87 3.00
C LEU A 263 4.67 22.41 3.46
N VAL A 264 5.05 22.13 4.72
CA VAL A 264 4.78 20.84 5.38
C VAL A 264 3.28 20.61 5.54
N ASP A 265 2.53 21.66 5.88
CA ASP A 265 1.07 21.58 6.04
C ASP A 265 0.37 21.34 4.70
N ILE A 266 0.84 21.99 3.62
CA ILE A 266 0.38 21.66 2.25
C ILE A 266 0.68 20.21 1.91
N ALA A 267 1.88 19.70 2.21
CA ALA A 267 2.24 18.30 1.93
C ALA A 267 1.34 17.32 2.70
N ASN A 268 1.09 17.57 3.98
CA ASN A 268 0.17 16.76 4.79
C ASN A 268 -1.27 16.86 4.28
N MET A 269 -1.72 18.04 3.82
CA MET A 269 -3.04 18.20 3.24
C MET A 269 -3.19 17.43 1.91
N CYS A 270 -2.17 17.48 1.04
CA CYS A 270 -2.11 16.64 -0.15
C CYS A 270 -2.14 15.15 0.21
N LEU A 271 -1.40 14.71 1.23
CA LEU A 271 -1.44 13.33 1.69
C LEU A 271 -2.84 12.93 2.17
N ILE A 272 -3.54 13.76 2.95
CA ILE A 272 -4.92 13.49 3.38
C ILE A 272 -5.85 13.36 2.18
N LEU A 273 -5.80 14.30 1.22
CA LEU A 273 -6.65 14.27 0.02
C LEU A 273 -6.37 13.04 -0.86
N HIS A 274 -5.11 12.63 -0.97
CA HIS A 274 -4.72 11.38 -1.63
C HIS A 274 -5.37 10.18 -0.94
N LEU A 275 -5.25 10.08 0.38
CA LEU A 275 -5.80 8.97 1.16
C LEU A 275 -7.32 8.92 1.13
N ILE A 276 -8.00 10.08 0.99
CA ILE A 276 -9.45 10.12 0.79
C ILE A 276 -9.86 9.33 -0.46
N GLY A 277 -9.23 9.60 -1.60
CA GLY A 277 -9.52 8.88 -2.84
C GLY A 277 -9.00 7.45 -2.86
N ALA A 278 -7.78 7.23 -2.36
CA ALA A 278 -7.18 5.89 -2.30
C ALA A 278 -8.03 4.94 -1.46
N TYR A 279 -8.57 5.37 -0.32
CA TYR A 279 -9.47 4.56 0.51
C TYR A 279 -10.65 3.99 -0.28
N GLN A 280 -11.25 4.78 -1.17
CA GLN A 280 -12.38 4.32 -1.99
C GLN A 280 -11.98 3.25 -3.01
N VAL A 281 -10.75 3.30 -3.56
CA VAL A 281 -10.23 2.25 -4.45
C VAL A 281 -10.20 0.88 -3.77
N TYR A 282 -9.86 0.84 -2.48
CA TYR A 282 -9.78 -0.39 -1.69
C TYR A 282 -11.14 -0.81 -1.09
N ALA A 283 -11.98 0.15 -0.71
CA ALA A 283 -13.27 -0.12 -0.09
C ALA A 283 -14.29 -0.70 -1.07
N GLN A 284 -14.30 -0.24 -2.34
CA GLN A 284 -15.30 -0.64 -3.33
C GLN A 284 -15.32 -2.15 -3.63
N PRO A 285 -14.18 -2.85 -3.82
CA PRO A 285 -14.16 -4.31 -3.96
C PRO A 285 -14.75 -5.04 -2.74
N ILE A 286 -14.49 -4.56 -1.53
CA ILE A 286 -15.03 -5.15 -0.29
C ILE A 286 -16.54 -4.98 -0.26
N PHE A 287 -17.05 -3.78 -0.54
CA PHE A 287 -18.49 -3.52 -0.60
C PHE A 287 -19.17 -4.38 -1.66
N ALA A 288 -18.62 -4.42 -2.87
CA ALA A 288 -19.18 -5.20 -3.97
C ALA A 288 -19.28 -6.69 -3.61
N THR A 289 -18.29 -7.24 -2.91
CA THR A 289 -18.29 -8.65 -2.50
C THR A 289 -19.22 -8.91 -1.32
N ALA A 290 -19.22 -8.05 -0.30
CA ALA A 290 -20.12 -8.17 0.84
C ALA A 290 -21.60 -8.03 0.44
N GLU A 291 -21.92 -7.07 -0.44
CA GLU A 291 -23.26 -6.87 -0.98
C GLU A 291 -23.73 -8.10 -1.77
N ARG A 292 -22.88 -8.65 -2.66
CA ARG A 292 -23.20 -9.87 -3.42
C ARG A 292 -23.45 -11.07 -2.50
N TRP A 293 -22.65 -11.22 -1.45
CA TRP A 293 -22.81 -12.29 -0.47
C TRP A 293 -24.11 -12.15 0.33
N ILE A 294 -24.48 -10.94 0.76
CA ILE A 294 -25.74 -10.68 1.47
C ILE A 294 -26.95 -10.99 0.59
N VAL A 295 -26.94 -10.54 -0.67
CA VAL A 295 -28.03 -10.78 -1.62
C VAL A 295 -28.18 -12.27 -1.94
N SER A 296 -27.08 -13.00 -2.11
CA SER A 296 -27.15 -14.44 -2.40
C SER A 296 -27.58 -15.28 -1.19
N ARG A 297 -27.28 -14.82 0.02
CA ARG A 297 -27.61 -15.53 1.27
C ARG A 297 -29.04 -15.30 1.74
N TRP A 298 -29.61 -14.13 1.44
CA TRP A 298 -30.95 -13.73 1.93
C TRP A 298 -31.78 -13.03 0.83
N PRO A 299 -32.05 -13.69 -0.31
CA PRO A 299 -32.71 -13.07 -1.47
C PRO A 299 -34.14 -12.60 -1.16
N ASP A 300 -34.86 -13.28 -0.26
CA ASP A 300 -36.29 -13.05 -0.01
C ASP A 300 -36.59 -11.97 1.03
N THR A 301 -35.57 -11.33 1.61
CA THR A 301 -35.80 -10.32 2.65
C THR A 301 -36.19 -8.98 2.03
N LYS A 302 -37.33 -8.42 2.48
CA LYS A 302 -37.87 -7.14 1.98
C LYS A 302 -36.86 -5.99 2.07
N PHE A 303 -36.00 -5.98 3.08
CA PHE A 303 -34.99 -4.95 3.28
C PHE A 303 -33.87 -4.99 2.21
N ILE A 304 -33.52 -6.19 1.72
CA ILE A 304 -32.49 -6.38 0.68
C ILE A 304 -33.08 -6.11 -0.72
N SER A 305 -34.33 -6.50 -0.96
CA SER A 305 -35.02 -6.25 -2.23
C SER A 305 -35.57 -4.83 -2.40
N SER A 306 -35.53 -4.01 -1.33
CA SER A 306 -35.93 -2.60 -1.38
C SER A 306 -34.86 -1.74 -2.06
N ALA A 307 -35.22 -1.15 -3.20
CA ALA A 307 -34.40 -0.20 -3.93
C ALA A 307 -35.19 1.10 -4.16
N TYR A 308 -34.66 2.23 -3.70
CA TYR A 308 -35.28 3.54 -3.86
C TYR A 308 -34.45 4.39 -4.82
N THR A 309 -35.07 4.94 -5.85
CA THR A 309 -34.38 5.80 -6.81
C THR A 309 -34.47 7.25 -6.32
N VAL A 310 -33.36 7.83 -5.90
CA VAL A 310 -33.28 9.23 -5.45
C VAL A 310 -32.62 10.06 -6.55
N SER A 311 -33.27 11.15 -6.96
CA SER A 311 -32.67 12.12 -7.88
C SER A 311 -31.93 13.18 -7.08
N ILE A 312 -30.63 13.36 -7.35
CA ILE A 312 -29.78 14.33 -6.64
C ILE A 312 -29.82 15.67 -7.40
N PRO A 313 -30.29 16.77 -6.79
CA PRO A 313 -30.48 18.06 -7.49
C PRO A 313 -29.21 18.69 -8.07
N LEU A 314 -28.02 18.27 -7.62
CA LEU A 314 -26.74 18.87 -7.99
C LEU A 314 -25.95 18.11 -9.06
N MET A 315 -26.39 16.91 -9.46
CA MET A 315 -25.68 16.05 -10.40
C MET A 315 -26.50 15.94 -11.69
N GLN A 316 -26.11 16.64 -12.75
CA GLN A 316 -26.86 16.75 -14.02
C GLN A 316 -27.10 15.40 -14.74
N ARG A 317 -26.48 14.30 -14.29
CA ARG A 317 -26.72 12.93 -14.76
C ARG A 317 -26.58 11.94 -13.62
N GLY A 318 -27.70 11.39 -13.15
CA GLY A 318 -27.70 10.16 -12.34
C GLY A 318 -28.83 10.10 -11.32
N SER A 319 -29.91 9.41 -11.66
CA SER A 319 -30.78 8.82 -10.64
C SER A 319 -29.95 7.78 -9.86
N VAL A 320 -29.76 7.96 -8.56
CA VAL A 320 -29.01 7.00 -7.74
C VAL A 320 -29.98 6.04 -7.09
N THR A 321 -29.83 4.74 -7.40
CA THR A 321 -30.57 3.70 -6.71
C THR A 321 -29.96 3.46 -5.34
N VAL A 322 -30.60 3.98 -4.30
CA VAL A 322 -30.22 3.81 -2.90
C VAL A 322 -30.97 2.61 -2.34
N ALA A 323 -30.22 1.57 -1.98
CA ALA A 323 -30.75 0.44 -1.23
C ALA A 323 -30.37 0.60 0.25
N PRO A 324 -31.33 0.66 1.19
CA PRO A 324 -31.04 0.91 2.60
C PRO A 324 -30.05 -0.07 3.21
N TYR A 325 -30.06 -1.34 2.77
CA TYR A 325 -29.11 -2.34 3.25
C TYR A 325 -27.66 -2.02 2.86
N LYS A 326 -27.43 -1.44 1.68
CA LYS A 326 -26.09 -1.00 1.24
C LYS A 326 -25.59 0.14 2.12
N LEU A 327 -26.47 1.09 2.44
CA LEU A 327 -26.14 2.21 3.33
C LEU A 327 -25.68 1.71 4.70
N VAL A 328 -26.45 0.82 5.32
CA VAL A 328 -26.11 0.24 6.62
C VAL A 328 -24.81 -0.56 6.53
N LEU A 329 -24.70 -1.46 5.55
CA LEU A 329 -23.54 -2.33 5.38
C LEU A 329 -22.24 -1.54 5.22
N ARG A 330 -22.21 -0.59 4.29
CA ARG A 330 -21.01 0.21 4.00
C ARG A 330 -20.60 1.05 5.21
N THR A 331 -21.58 1.63 5.90
CA THR A 331 -21.34 2.40 7.13
C THR A 331 -20.75 1.51 8.23
N VAL A 332 -21.30 0.31 8.44
CA VAL A 332 -20.78 -0.65 9.43
C VAL A 332 -19.34 -1.05 9.12
N ILE A 333 -19.01 -1.32 7.86
CA ILE A 333 -17.64 -1.67 7.46
C ILE A 333 -16.67 -0.52 7.75
N VAL A 334 -17.02 0.72 7.38
CA VAL A 334 -16.17 1.90 7.60
C VAL A 334 -15.99 2.19 9.10
N ILE A 335 -17.05 2.04 9.91
CA ILE A 335 -16.98 2.16 11.37
C ILE A 335 -16.08 1.05 11.95
N ALA A 336 -16.23 -0.20 11.52
CA ALA A 336 -15.40 -1.30 11.99
C ALA A 336 -13.92 -1.08 11.66
N THR A 337 -13.60 -0.60 10.46
CA THR A 337 -12.24 -0.18 10.08
C THR A 337 -11.70 0.90 11.02
N THR A 338 -12.52 1.89 11.36
CA THR A 338 -12.14 2.98 12.26
C THR A 338 -11.89 2.48 13.68
N VAL A 339 -12.75 1.61 14.22
CA VAL A 339 -12.56 1.01 15.54
C VAL A 339 -11.22 0.27 15.62
N VAL A 340 -10.87 -0.48 14.58
CA VAL A 340 -9.59 -1.20 14.52
C VAL A 340 -8.42 -0.21 14.44
N ALA A 341 -8.53 0.85 13.63
CA ALA A 341 -7.53 1.92 13.58
C ALA A 341 -7.33 2.61 14.94
N MET A 342 -8.39 2.77 15.75
CA MET A 342 -8.31 3.32 17.10
C MET A 342 -7.68 2.36 18.12
N MET A 343 -7.84 1.05 17.93
CA MET A 343 -7.27 0.03 18.84
C MET A 343 -5.76 -0.15 18.64
N ILE A 344 -5.28 0.01 17.41
CA ILE A 344 -3.87 -0.20 17.04
C ILE A 344 -3.33 0.95 16.16
N PRO A 345 -3.23 2.19 16.68
CA PRO A 345 -2.83 3.37 15.89
C PRO A 345 -1.32 3.45 15.62
N PHE A 346 -0.63 2.30 15.48
CA PHE A 346 0.82 2.21 15.30
C PHE A 346 1.15 2.07 13.82
N PHE A 347 1.37 3.22 13.16
CA PHE A 347 1.56 3.30 11.71
C PHE A 347 2.54 2.24 11.17
N ASN A 348 3.79 2.23 11.65
CA ASN A 348 4.80 1.30 11.16
C ASN A 348 4.40 -0.16 11.41
N ALA A 349 3.97 -0.49 12.63
CA ALA A 349 3.62 -1.87 12.98
C ALA A 349 2.44 -2.41 12.16
N VAL A 350 1.43 -1.56 11.87
CA VAL A 350 0.32 -1.92 11.00
C VAL A 350 0.81 -2.16 9.58
N LEU A 351 1.62 -1.27 9.01
CA LEU A 351 2.16 -1.45 7.65
C LEU A 351 3.03 -2.70 7.53
N GLY A 352 3.88 -2.97 8.53
CA GLY A 352 4.70 -4.18 8.56
C GLY A 352 3.89 -5.45 8.63
N LEU A 353 2.80 -5.46 9.41
CA LEU A 353 1.88 -6.58 9.51
C LEU A 353 1.17 -6.83 8.18
N LEU A 354 0.69 -5.78 7.51
CA LEU A 354 0.10 -5.88 6.18
C LEU A 354 1.12 -6.41 5.16
N GLY A 355 2.35 -5.88 5.17
CA GLY A 355 3.43 -6.38 4.33
C GLY A 355 3.71 -7.86 4.54
N ALA A 356 3.75 -8.34 5.78
CA ALA A 356 3.91 -9.76 6.09
C ALA A 356 2.76 -10.61 5.54
N PHE A 357 1.51 -10.14 5.69
CA PHE A 357 0.33 -10.88 5.25
C PHE A 357 0.07 -10.82 3.74
N SER A 358 0.50 -9.77 3.03
CA SER A 358 0.32 -9.65 1.58
C SER A 358 1.48 -10.28 0.81
N PHE A 359 2.72 -10.05 1.25
CA PHE A 359 3.90 -10.34 0.45
C PHE A 359 4.04 -11.82 0.09
N TRP A 360 4.08 -12.72 1.07
CA TRP A 360 4.23 -14.14 0.74
C TRP A 360 3.03 -14.72 -0.03
N PRO A 361 1.78 -14.63 0.45
CA PRO A 361 0.69 -15.30 -0.26
C PRO A 361 0.43 -14.65 -1.63
N LEU A 362 0.25 -13.32 -1.68
CA LEU A 362 -0.26 -12.64 -2.88
C LEU A 362 0.85 -12.30 -3.89
N THR A 363 2.04 -11.91 -3.42
CA THR A 363 3.13 -11.48 -4.32
C THR A 363 4.05 -12.63 -4.72
N VAL A 364 4.17 -13.67 -3.89
CA VAL A 364 5.14 -14.76 -4.11
C VAL A 364 4.46 -16.10 -4.38
N TYR A 365 3.75 -16.66 -3.41
CA TYR A 365 3.23 -18.03 -3.43
C TYR A 365 2.21 -18.25 -4.55
N PHE A 366 1.15 -17.44 -4.62
CA PHE A 366 0.13 -17.63 -5.65
C PHE A 366 0.67 -17.40 -7.06
N PRO A 367 1.42 -16.31 -7.36
CA PRO A 367 2.01 -16.12 -8.68
C PRO A 367 2.98 -17.24 -9.10
N ILE A 368 3.86 -17.70 -8.20
CA ILE A 368 4.76 -18.83 -8.48
C ILE A 368 3.97 -20.11 -8.72
N SER A 369 2.95 -20.40 -7.89
CA SER A 369 2.12 -21.60 -8.05
C SER A 369 1.36 -21.58 -9.38
N MET A 370 0.78 -20.43 -9.75
CA MET A 370 0.15 -20.23 -11.06
C MET A 370 1.15 -20.44 -12.19
N HIS A 371 2.36 -19.88 -12.07
CA HIS A 371 3.39 -20.01 -13.09
C HIS A 371 3.82 -21.46 -13.31
N ILE A 372 4.00 -22.23 -12.22
CA ILE A 372 4.32 -23.66 -12.29
C ILE A 372 3.19 -24.44 -12.96
N ALA A 373 1.93 -24.18 -12.57
CA ALA A 373 0.76 -24.87 -13.13
C ALA A 373 0.56 -24.56 -14.62
N GLN A 374 0.60 -23.28 -15.00
CA GLN A 374 0.44 -22.84 -16.39
C GLN A 374 1.58 -23.30 -17.28
N GLY A 375 2.82 -23.15 -16.80
CA GLY A 375 4.02 -23.57 -17.53
C GLY A 375 4.27 -25.07 -17.51
N LYS A 376 3.40 -25.86 -16.85
CA LYS A 376 3.54 -27.31 -16.65
C LYS A 376 4.96 -27.70 -16.20
N ILE A 377 5.55 -26.89 -15.33
CA ILE A 377 6.95 -27.03 -14.92
C ILE A 377 7.11 -28.32 -14.12
N THR A 378 7.89 -29.26 -14.65
CA THR A 378 8.17 -30.54 -14.00
C THR A 378 9.16 -30.38 -12.85
N LYS A 379 9.21 -31.37 -11.95
CA LYS A 379 10.11 -31.38 -10.80
C LYS A 379 11.57 -31.50 -11.27
N GLY A 380 12.23 -30.36 -11.37
CA GLY A 380 13.65 -30.21 -11.70
C GLY A 380 14.21 -28.93 -11.08
N THR A 381 15.40 -28.50 -11.52
CA THR A 381 16.12 -27.35 -10.93
C THR A 381 15.26 -26.08 -10.86
N LYS A 382 14.54 -25.74 -11.94
CA LYS A 382 13.66 -24.57 -11.98
C LYS A 382 12.53 -24.65 -10.94
N TRP A 383 11.92 -25.82 -10.78
CA TRP A 383 10.87 -26.03 -9.79
C TRP A 383 11.41 -25.91 -8.37
N TYR A 384 12.53 -26.55 -8.06
CA TYR A 384 13.15 -26.46 -6.73
C TYR A 384 13.61 -25.04 -6.40
N LEU A 385 14.12 -24.28 -7.38
CA LEU A 385 14.49 -22.88 -7.20
C LEU A 385 13.27 -22.02 -6.86
N LEU A 386 12.17 -22.18 -7.59
CA LEU A 386 10.92 -21.45 -7.36
C LEU A 386 10.30 -21.78 -5.99
N GLN A 387 10.33 -23.05 -5.59
CA GLN A 387 9.87 -23.48 -4.26
C GLN A 387 10.79 -22.97 -3.15
N GLY A 388 12.11 -23.04 -3.34
CA GLY A 388 13.08 -22.49 -2.40
C GLY A 388 12.89 -20.99 -2.19
N LEU A 389 12.71 -20.23 -3.27
CA LEU A 389 12.38 -18.80 -3.20
C LEU A 389 11.10 -18.56 -2.39
N SER A 390 10.03 -19.29 -2.68
CA SER A 390 8.76 -19.19 -1.94
C SER A 390 8.94 -19.47 -0.44
N MET A 391 9.70 -20.50 -0.08
CA MET A 391 9.99 -20.84 1.31
C MET A 391 10.83 -19.77 2.03
N VAL A 392 11.82 -19.18 1.34
CA VAL A 392 12.60 -18.08 1.91
C VAL A 392 11.71 -16.86 2.17
N CYS A 393 10.87 -16.48 1.20
CA CYS A 393 9.92 -15.39 1.36
C CYS A 393 8.88 -15.67 2.47
N LEU A 394 8.46 -16.93 2.65
CA LEU A 394 7.59 -17.34 3.77
C LEU A 394 8.28 -17.09 5.11
N MET A 395 9.52 -17.55 5.28
CA MET A 395 10.27 -17.37 6.52
C MET A 395 10.47 -15.89 6.85
N ILE A 396 10.80 -15.07 5.85
CA ILE A 396 10.91 -13.62 6.00
C ILE A 396 9.57 -13.03 6.45
N SER A 397 8.47 -13.39 5.78
CA SER A 397 7.14 -12.86 6.12
C SER A 397 6.70 -13.23 7.53
N VAL A 398 6.99 -14.45 7.98
CA VAL A 398 6.73 -14.87 9.37
C VAL A 398 7.55 -14.05 10.35
N ALA A 399 8.85 -13.85 10.09
CA ALA A 399 9.72 -13.05 10.95
C ALA A 399 9.28 -11.58 11.04
N VAL A 400 8.88 -10.99 9.90
CA VAL A 400 8.31 -9.64 9.82
C VAL A 400 7.00 -9.54 10.62
N GLY A 401 6.12 -10.54 10.48
CA GLY A 401 4.87 -10.60 11.23
C GLY A 401 5.10 -10.64 12.75
N ILE A 402 6.07 -11.44 13.21
CA ILE A 402 6.48 -11.48 14.62
C ILE A 402 7.02 -10.12 15.08
N GLY A 403 7.90 -9.49 14.29
CA GLY A 403 8.43 -8.15 14.60
C GLY A 403 7.34 -7.10 14.72
N SER A 404 6.36 -7.12 13.81
CA SER A 404 5.22 -6.19 13.82
C SER A 404 4.32 -6.41 15.04
N VAL A 405 4.02 -7.66 15.39
CA VAL A 405 3.25 -7.99 16.59
C VAL A 405 4.00 -7.59 17.86
N SER A 406 5.32 -7.82 17.92
CA SER A 406 6.15 -7.39 19.04
C SER A 406 6.07 -5.88 19.25
N ASP A 407 6.15 -5.09 18.18
CA ASP A 407 6.07 -3.63 18.26
C ASP A 407 4.68 -3.14 18.69
N ILE A 408 3.60 -3.78 18.22
CA ILE A 408 2.23 -3.51 18.70
C ILE A 408 2.12 -3.80 20.20
N VAL A 409 2.59 -4.96 20.65
CA VAL A 409 2.50 -5.37 22.05
C VAL A 409 3.28 -4.43 22.96
N ASP A 410 4.49 -4.04 22.55
CA ASP A 410 5.30 -3.10 23.33
C ASP A 410 4.67 -1.70 23.37
N SER A 411 4.12 -1.25 22.24
CA SER A 411 3.44 0.04 22.16
C SER A 411 2.13 0.08 22.97
N LEU A 412 1.40 -1.03 23.07
CA LEU A 412 0.18 -1.15 23.88
C LEU A 412 0.45 -1.12 25.40
N LYS A 413 1.66 -1.47 25.85
CA LYS A 413 2.01 -1.38 27.29
C LYS A 413 2.11 0.05 27.79
N VAL A 414 2.40 1.00 26.89
CA VAL A 414 2.64 2.41 27.22
C VAL A 414 1.54 3.34 26.72
N SER A 415 0.62 2.85 25.89
CA SER A 415 -0.49 3.62 25.33
C SER A 415 -1.83 3.22 25.94
N THR A 416 -2.74 4.18 26.05
CA THR A 416 -4.14 3.91 26.42
C THR A 416 -4.96 3.78 25.14
N PRO A 417 -5.59 2.62 24.87
CA PRO A 417 -6.46 2.44 23.71
C PRO A 417 -7.52 3.53 23.63
N PHE A 418 -7.90 3.94 22.41
CA PHE A 418 -8.89 5.00 22.12
C PHE A 418 -8.51 6.44 22.50
N LYS A 419 -7.38 6.65 23.18
CA LYS A 419 -6.73 7.96 23.23
C LYS A 419 -5.60 7.96 22.21
N THR A 420 -5.87 8.42 21.00
CA THR A 420 -4.80 8.80 20.06
C THR A 420 -4.24 10.13 20.54
N VAL A 421 -3.38 10.04 21.56
CA VAL A 421 -2.60 11.17 22.05
C VAL A 421 -1.38 11.31 21.17
N SER A 422 -1.14 12.52 20.67
CA SER A 422 0.06 12.92 19.93
C SER A 422 1.28 13.05 20.83
#